data_AF-A0A6J8AH30-F1
#
_entry.id   AF-A0A6J8AH30-F1
#
_cell.length_a   1.000
_cell.length_b   1.000
_cell.length_c   1.000
_cell.angle_alpha   90.00
_cell.angle_beta   90.00
_cell.angle_gamma   90.00
#
_symmetry.space_group_name_H-M   'P 1'
#
loop_
_entity.id
_entity.type
_entity.pdbx_description
1 polymer ?
#
loop_
_entity_poly.entity_id
_entity_poly.type
_entity_poly.pdbx_seq_one_letter_code
_entity_poly.pdbx_strand_id
1 'polypeptide(L)'
;MAASMVKISSLTNFLTKRNSTRLLQKIYRNKQYCRHSSSTEVQEPQTLPEELEIFEEKEAVIERLRNFSNLPQYLQDKEHGKLPDRGRLEQMTFKDNTTRKIFLRKLYAKYGSAIDIDAGVCWPSKEELEEIREDDKFFEPSFQQMLADLKEEKRKEAEFNMNVLTKVEKGMAKMDTLIKDFNARQQKELEKEEKRRAREKK
;
A
#
# COMPACT_ATOMS: atom_id res chain seq x y z
N MET A 1 37.46 -33.20 19.52
CA MET A 1 38.23 -33.09 18.26
C MET A 1 37.72 -31.89 17.51
N ALA A 2 38.63 -30.95 17.25
CA ALA A 2 38.36 -29.68 16.59
C ALA A 2 38.29 -29.84 15.06
N ALA A 3 37.93 -28.75 14.39
CA ALA A 3 37.79 -28.53 12.94
C ALA A 3 36.38 -28.88 12.39
N SER A 4 35.68 -28.05 11.62
CA SER A 4 36.11 -26.86 10.87
C SER A 4 34.92 -25.89 10.70
N MET A 5 35.13 -24.65 11.11
CA MET A 5 34.35 -23.51 10.64
C MET A 5 34.83 -23.19 9.21
N VAL A 6 34.01 -23.47 8.21
CA VAL A 6 34.25 -22.96 6.85
C VAL A 6 33.70 -21.53 6.79
N LYS A 7 34.60 -20.57 7.02
CA LYS A 7 34.38 -19.15 6.73
C LYS A 7 34.36 -18.98 5.20
N ILE A 8 33.19 -18.76 4.63
CA ILE A 8 33.08 -18.21 3.27
C ILE A 8 33.12 -16.68 3.41
N SER A 9 34.32 -16.17 3.67
CA SER A 9 34.66 -14.76 3.49
C SER A 9 35.28 -14.60 2.11
N SER A 10 35.02 -13.45 1.49
CA SER A 10 35.67 -12.88 0.30
C SER A 10 35.19 -13.36 -1.07
N LEU A 11 34.01 -12.90 -1.50
CA LEU A 11 33.72 -12.58 -2.91
C LEU A 11 32.82 -11.34 -3.01
N THR A 12 33.25 -10.26 -2.38
CA THR A 12 32.91 -8.90 -2.82
C THR A 12 34.20 -8.25 -3.28
N ASN A 13 34.11 -7.42 -4.32
CA ASN A 13 35.19 -6.66 -4.97
C ASN A 13 35.81 -7.30 -6.22
N PHE A 14 34.97 -7.50 -7.24
CA PHE A 14 35.46 -7.55 -8.61
C PHE A 14 34.47 -6.80 -9.49
N LEU A 15 34.58 -5.47 -9.54
CA LEU A 15 34.11 -4.57 -10.64
C LEU A 15 34.25 -3.06 -10.33
N THR A 16 35.20 -2.64 -9.50
CA THR A 16 35.49 -1.21 -9.29
C THR A 16 36.99 -0.94 -9.26
N LYS A 17 37.68 -1.18 -10.38
CA LYS A 17 39.01 -0.61 -10.65
C LYS A 17 39.45 -0.98 -12.06
N ARG A 18 39.00 -0.22 -13.04
CA ARG A 18 39.71 0.05 -14.30
C ARG A 18 38.91 1.11 -15.06
N ASN A 19 39.60 2.18 -15.44
CA ASN A 19 39.21 3.18 -16.44
C ASN A 19 38.67 4.54 -15.94
N SER A 20 39.22 5.12 -14.86
CA SER A 20 39.00 6.55 -14.57
C SER A 20 40.25 7.43 -14.58
N THR A 21 41.46 6.88 -14.80
CA THR A 21 42.71 7.66 -14.68
C THR A 21 43.45 7.97 -15.98
N ARG A 22 42.88 7.68 -17.16
CA ARG A 22 43.49 8.06 -18.47
C ARG A 22 42.89 9.29 -19.14
N LEU A 23 41.77 9.81 -18.65
CA LEU A 23 41.12 11.01 -19.22
C LEU A 23 41.46 12.32 -18.49
N LEU A 24 42.07 12.25 -17.30
CA LEU A 24 42.42 13.45 -16.51
C LEU A 24 43.85 13.95 -16.68
N GLN A 25 44.68 13.29 -17.50
CA GLN A 25 46.04 13.76 -17.83
C GLN A 25 46.17 14.50 -19.17
N LYS A 26 45.10 14.57 -19.98
CA LYS A 26 45.09 15.32 -21.25
C LYS A 26 44.60 16.78 -21.13
N ILE A 27 44.11 17.19 -19.96
CA ILE A 27 43.57 18.55 -19.76
C ILE A 27 44.63 19.50 -19.14
N TYR A 28 45.71 18.96 -18.55
CA TYR A 28 46.72 19.74 -17.81
C TYR A 28 48.05 19.98 -18.56
N ARG A 29 48.04 20.06 -19.90
CA ARG A 29 49.20 20.48 -20.70
C ARG A 29 48.78 21.35 -21.88
N ASN A 30 48.27 22.55 -21.60
CA ASN A 30 48.43 23.67 -22.53
C ASN A 30 48.28 25.03 -21.81
N LYS A 31 49.13 25.26 -20.80
CA LYS A 31 49.46 26.60 -20.31
C LYS A 31 50.90 26.87 -20.73
N GLN A 32 51.11 27.32 -21.97
CA GLN A 32 52.15 28.26 -22.36
C GLN A 32 52.07 28.51 -23.87
N TYR A 33 52.28 29.78 -24.23
CA TYR A 33 52.25 30.36 -25.58
C TYR A 33 50.87 30.75 -26.13
N CYS A 34 50.42 31.94 -25.72
CA CYS A 34 50.01 33.02 -26.62
C CYS A 34 50.01 34.34 -25.83
N ARG A 35 51.18 34.96 -25.72
CA ARG A 35 51.35 36.38 -25.37
C ARG A 35 51.42 37.12 -26.71
N HIS A 36 50.28 37.64 -27.18
CA HIS A 36 50.26 38.80 -28.07
C HIS A 36 49.27 39.78 -27.43
N SER A 37 49.85 40.79 -26.78
CA SER A 37 49.15 41.97 -26.30
C SER A 37 48.83 42.85 -27.51
N SER A 38 47.58 42.82 -27.96
CA SER A 38 46.96 43.99 -28.57
C SER A 38 45.96 44.52 -27.56
N SER A 39 46.35 45.59 -26.85
CA SER A 39 45.40 46.42 -26.11
C SER A 39 44.48 47.07 -27.13
N THR A 40 43.35 46.41 -27.38
CA THR A 40 42.17 47.10 -27.86
C THR A 40 41.33 47.33 -26.62
N GLU A 41 41.26 48.58 -26.17
CA GLU A 41 40.26 49.02 -25.20
C GLU A 41 38.89 48.70 -25.79
N VAL A 42 38.30 47.59 -25.35
CA VAL A 42 36.88 47.34 -25.51
C VAL A 42 36.23 48.03 -24.33
N GLN A 43 35.65 49.20 -24.59
CA GLN A 43 34.74 49.83 -23.65
C GLN A 43 33.60 48.85 -23.37
N GLU A 44 33.45 48.44 -22.10
CA GLU A 44 32.24 47.75 -21.64
C GLU A 44 31.03 48.67 -21.87
N PRO A 45 30.03 48.28 -22.70
CA PRO A 45 28.82 49.05 -22.78
C PRO A 45 28.01 48.84 -21.49
N GLN A 46 27.82 49.92 -20.73
CA GLN A 46 27.06 49.97 -19.48
C GLN A 46 25.53 49.91 -19.68
N THR A 47 25.02 49.20 -20.68
CA THR A 47 23.57 49.12 -21.01
C THR A 47 22.96 47.72 -20.85
N LEU A 48 23.68 46.78 -20.23
CA LEU A 48 23.26 45.38 -20.10
C LEU A 48 22.02 45.08 -19.22
N PRO A 49 21.65 45.84 -18.17
CA PRO A 49 20.47 45.53 -17.38
C PRO A 49 19.15 45.73 -18.15
N GLU A 50 19.00 46.87 -18.84
CA GLU A 50 17.77 47.22 -19.55
C GLU A 50 17.54 46.33 -20.79
N GLU A 51 18.58 45.93 -21.52
CA GLU A 51 18.42 45.06 -22.70
C GLU A 51 18.01 43.63 -22.34
N LEU A 52 18.45 43.13 -21.18
CA LEU A 52 18.05 41.82 -20.66
C LEU A 52 16.60 41.83 -20.19
N GLU A 53 16.18 42.88 -19.47
CA GLU A 53 14.79 43.08 -19.07
C GLU A 53 13.87 43.15 -20.30
N ILE A 54 14.28 43.88 -21.35
CA ILE A 54 13.54 43.95 -22.62
C ILE A 54 13.45 42.56 -23.29
N PHE A 55 14.49 41.72 -23.18
CA PHE A 55 14.48 40.37 -23.74
C PHE A 55 13.53 39.45 -22.97
N GLU A 56 13.57 39.47 -21.64
CA GLU A 56 12.67 38.71 -20.76
C GLU A 56 11.20 39.11 -20.98
N GLU A 57 10.92 40.40 -21.13
CA GLU A 57 9.58 40.90 -21.44
C GLU A 57 9.09 40.41 -22.82
N LYS A 58 9.94 40.46 -23.84
CA LYS A 58 9.62 39.96 -25.18
C LYS A 58 9.38 38.45 -25.17
N GLU A 59 10.20 37.70 -24.45
CA GLU A 59 10.06 36.25 -24.32
C GLU A 59 8.75 35.89 -23.60
N ALA A 60 8.40 36.61 -22.53
CA ALA A 60 7.12 36.44 -21.84
C ALA A 60 5.91 36.74 -22.74
N VAL A 61 5.99 37.75 -23.61
CA VAL A 61 4.94 38.04 -24.60
C VAL A 61 4.80 36.91 -25.62
N ILE A 62 5.92 36.36 -26.10
CA ILE A 62 5.92 35.23 -27.03
C ILE A 62 5.33 33.98 -26.37
N GLU A 63 5.67 33.69 -25.11
CA GLU A 63 5.09 32.58 -24.37
C GLU A 63 3.57 32.70 -24.20
N ARG A 64 3.06 33.92 -23.92
CA ARG A 64 1.63 34.19 -23.88
C ARG A 64 0.95 33.89 -25.22
N LEU A 65 1.58 34.25 -26.33
CA LEU A 65 1.05 33.98 -27.68
C LEU A 65 1.13 32.49 -28.07
N ARG A 66 2.13 31.75 -27.56
CA ARG A 66 2.27 30.30 -27.78
C ARG A 66 1.25 29.47 -26.99
N ASN A 67 0.59 30.05 -25.99
CA ASN A 67 -0.44 29.37 -25.22
C ASN A 67 -1.76 29.29 -26.01
N PHE A 68 -1.89 28.28 -26.86
CA PHE A 68 -3.13 28.01 -27.60
C PHE A 68 -4.24 27.41 -26.74
N SER A 69 -3.87 26.79 -25.62
CA SER A 69 -4.79 26.03 -24.78
C SER A 69 -5.72 26.92 -23.95
N ASN A 70 -5.35 28.19 -23.75
CA ASN A 70 -6.03 29.15 -22.86
C ASN A 70 -6.29 28.59 -21.45
N LEU A 71 -5.57 27.54 -21.03
CA LEU A 71 -5.67 27.03 -19.67
C LEU A 71 -5.14 28.10 -18.70
N PRO A 72 -5.69 28.20 -17.49
CA PRO A 72 -5.07 29.00 -16.44
C PRO A 72 -3.70 28.43 -16.08
N GLN A 73 -2.76 29.30 -15.71
CA GLN A 73 -1.35 28.96 -15.47
C GLN A 73 -1.16 27.73 -14.57
N TYR A 74 -1.96 27.62 -13.50
CA TYR A 74 -1.86 26.50 -12.55
C TYR A 74 -2.18 25.13 -13.16
N LEU A 75 -3.08 25.07 -14.16
CA LEU A 75 -3.36 23.82 -14.87
C LEU A 75 -2.23 23.50 -15.83
N GLN A 76 -1.66 24.50 -16.50
CA GLN A 76 -0.50 24.28 -17.36
C GLN A 76 0.69 23.75 -16.56
N ASP A 77 0.99 24.36 -15.42
CA ASP A 77 2.09 23.92 -14.54
C ASP A 77 1.88 22.47 -14.08
N LYS A 78 0.62 22.08 -13.83
CA LYS A 78 0.26 20.71 -13.48
C LYS A 78 0.49 19.72 -14.62
N GLU A 79 0.08 20.06 -15.85
CA GLU A 79 0.29 19.23 -17.05
C GLU A 79 1.78 19.10 -17.38
N HIS A 80 2.54 20.17 -17.23
CA HIS A 80 4.00 20.19 -17.44
C HIS A 80 4.80 19.61 -16.27
N GLY A 81 4.14 19.13 -15.21
CA GLY A 81 4.81 18.54 -14.06
C GLY A 81 5.69 19.52 -13.28
N LYS A 82 5.48 20.82 -13.44
CA LYS A 82 6.19 21.86 -12.67
C LYS A 82 5.78 21.79 -11.20
N LEU A 83 6.66 22.30 -10.35
CA LEU A 83 6.35 22.42 -8.93
C LEU A 83 5.21 23.43 -8.73
N PRO A 84 4.27 23.14 -7.82
CA PRO A 84 3.25 24.10 -7.44
C PRO A 84 3.89 25.31 -6.75
N ASP A 85 3.34 26.49 -7.02
CA ASP A 85 3.72 27.74 -6.36
C ASP A 85 3.47 27.68 -4.85
N ARG A 86 4.49 28.05 -4.05
CA ARG A 86 4.43 28.02 -2.58
C ARG A 86 3.37 28.97 -2.03
N GLY A 87 3.27 30.18 -2.57
CA GLY A 87 2.30 31.18 -2.10
C GLY A 87 0.86 30.69 -2.27
N ARG A 88 0.59 29.97 -3.37
CA ARG A 88 -0.71 29.32 -3.59
C ARG A 88 -0.97 28.20 -2.59
N LEU A 89 0.02 27.37 -2.26
CA LEU A 89 -0.12 26.27 -1.30
C LEU A 89 -0.48 26.79 0.09
N GLU A 90 0.11 27.89 0.52
CA GLU A 90 -0.17 28.54 1.80
C GLU A 90 -1.57 29.14 1.87
N GLN A 91 -2.07 29.65 0.74
CA GLN A 91 -3.42 30.21 0.62
C GLN A 91 -4.53 29.15 0.55
N MET A 92 -4.19 27.86 0.41
CA MET A 92 -5.21 26.80 0.39
C MET A 92 -5.82 26.61 1.77
N THR A 93 -7.14 26.81 1.85
CA THR A 93 -7.92 26.50 3.04
C THR A 93 -8.36 25.03 2.97
N PHE A 94 -8.08 24.29 4.04
CA PHE A 94 -8.54 22.92 4.22
C PHE A 94 -9.70 22.92 5.21
N LYS A 95 -10.66 22.00 5.01
CA LYS A 95 -11.78 21.82 5.94
C LYS A 95 -11.27 21.41 7.31
N ASP A 96 -10.40 20.41 7.33
CA ASP A 96 -9.84 19.80 8.53
C ASP A 96 -8.34 19.53 8.37
N ASN A 97 -7.65 19.36 9.51
CA ASN A 97 -6.22 19.06 9.57
C ASN A 97 -5.87 17.72 8.90
N THR A 98 -6.76 16.73 8.94
CA THR A 98 -6.60 15.44 8.27
C THR A 98 -6.52 15.60 6.76
N THR A 99 -7.45 16.38 6.18
CA THR A 99 -7.47 16.68 4.74
C THR A 99 -6.20 17.41 4.31
N ARG A 100 -5.72 18.36 5.14
CA ARG A 100 -4.44 19.04 4.93
C ARG A 100 -3.26 18.07 4.91
N LYS A 101 -3.14 17.19 5.91
CA LYS A 101 -2.07 16.18 5.98
C LYS A 101 -2.09 15.27 4.75
N ILE A 102 -3.26 14.77 4.35
CA ILE A 102 -3.41 13.91 3.17
C ILE A 102 -2.94 14.63 1.89
N PHE A 103 -3.28 15.89 1.73
CA PHE A 103 -2.86 16.68 0.58
C PHE A 103 -1.34 16.88 0.55
N LEU A 104 -0.74 17.26 1.68
CA LEU A 104 0.72 17.42 1.80
C LEU A 104 1.46 16.11 1.53
N ARG A 105 0.95 14.98 2.02
CA ARG A 105 1.49 13.63 1.73
C ARG A 105 1.47 13.32 0.24
N LYS A 106 0.37 13.66 -0.47
CA LYS A 106 0.26 13.46 -1.92
C LYS A 106 1.25 14.34 -2.70
N LEU A 107 1.43 15.60 -2.29
CA LEU A 107 2.41 16.48 -2.90
C LEU A 107 3.84 15.97 -2.69
N TYR A 108 4.18 15.58 -1.47
CA TYR A 108 5.49 15.02 -1.16
C TYR A 108 5.73 13.71 -1.92
N ALA A 109 4.73 12.85 -2.08
CA ALA A 109 4.86 11.63 -2.89
C ALA A 109 5.13 11.94 -4.38
N LYS A 110 4.55 13.01 -4.93
CA LYS A 110 4.70 13.36 -6.36
C LYS A 110 6.02 14.08 -6.66
N TYR A 111 6.44 15.00 -5.80
CA TYR A 111 7.56 15.90 -6.06
C TYR A 111 8.74 15.72 -5.11
N GLY A 112 8.60 14.88 -4.07
CA GLY A 112 9.62 14.61 -3.08
C GLY A 112 10.06 15.86 -2.32
N SER A 113 11.36 15.92 -2.04
CA SER A 113 12.00 17.03 -1.34
C SER A 113 11.98 18.36 -2.09
N ALA A 114 11.58 18.38 -3.37
CA ALA A 114 11.62 19.60 -4.18
C ALA A 114 10.61 20.67 -3.70
N ILE A 115 9.50 20.26 -3.05
CA ILE A 115 8.47 21.19 -2.54
C ILE A 115 8.82 21.76 -1.15
N ASP A 116 9.93 21.33 -0.53
CA ASP A 116 10.34 21.85 0.79
C ASP A 116 9.25 21.69 1.87
N ILE A 117 8.58 20.53 1.83
CA ILE A 117 7.66 20.07 2.86
C ILE A 117 8.43 19.14 3.79
N ASP A 118 8.23 19.27 5.10
CA ASP A 118 8.80 18.36 6.08
C ASP A 118 8.29 16.93 5.85
N ALA A 119 9.23 15.99 5.70
CA ALA A 119 8.95 14.57 5.52
C ALA A 119 8.28 13.96 6.76
N GLY A 120 8.39 14.59 7.93
CA GLY A 120 7.69 14.19 9.16
C GLY A 120 6.17 14.12 9.00
N VAL A 121 5.59 14.94 8.11
CA VAL A 121 4.13 14.96 7.82
C VAL A 121 3.63 13.63 7.26
N CYS A 122 4.51 12.83 6.63
CA CYS A 122 4.17 11.50 6.12
C CYS A 122 3.86 10.49 7.22
N TRP A 123 4.38 10.71 8.41
CA TRP A 123 4.15 9.82 9.55
C TRP A 123 2.93 10.27 10.37
N PRO A 124 2.26 9.34 11.08
CA PRO A 124 1.22 9.70 12.03
C PRO A 124 1.79 10.50 13.20
N SER A 125 0.97 11.38 13.76
CA SER A 125 1.27 12.02 15.05
C SER A 125 1.27 10.97 16.16
N LYS A 126 1.85 11.31 17.32
CA LYS A 126 1.81 10.44 18.51
C LYS A 126 0.38 10.11 18.93
N GLU A 127 -0.52 11.08 18.88
CA GLU A 127 -1.94 10.91 19.20
C GLU A 127 -2.63 9.97 18.20
N GLU A 128 -2.42 10.19 16.90
CA GLU A 128 -2.95 9.32 15.84
C GLU A 128 -2.41 7.88 15.96
N LEU A 129 -1.16 7.72 16.40
CA LEU A 129 -0.56 6.41 16.62
C LEU A 129 -1.14 5.68 17.83
N GLU A 130 -1.55 6.42 18.87
CA GLU A 130 -2.25 5.85 20.03
C GLU A 130 -3.66 5.40 19.64
N GLU A 131 -4.39 6.22 18.87
CA GLU A 131 -5.71 5.87 18.31
C GLU A 131 -5.64 4.61 17.44
N ILE A 132 -4.70 4.55 16.49
CA ILE A 132 -4.50 3.35 15.65
C ILE A 132 -4.21 2.12 16.51
N ARG A 133 -3.40 2.26 17.56
CA ARG A 133 -3.07 1.13 18.45
C ARG A 133 -4.29 0.64 19.23
N GLU A 134 -5.15 1.55 19.67
CA GLU A 134 -6.38 1.22 20.37
C GLU A 134 -7.39 0.53 19.44
N ASP A 135 -7.55 1.05 18.23
CA ASP A 135 -8.36 0.46 17.18
C ASP A 135 -7.86 -0.95 16.82
N ASP A 136 -6.56 -1.11 16.53
CA ASP A 136 -5.95 -2.41 16.23
C ASP A 136 -6.21 -3.41 17.35
N LYS A 137 -6.07 -2.99 18.61
CA LYS A 137 -6.28 -3.87 19.77
C LYS A 137 -7.76 -4.24 19.98
N PHE A 138 -8.69 -3.38 19.55
CA PHE A 138 -10.12 -3.61 19.66
C PHE A 138 -10.65 -4.51 18.54
N PHE A 139 -10.24 -4.24 17.29
CA PHE A 139 -10.74 -4.94 16.10
C PHE A 139 -9.93 -6.17 15.75
N GLU A 140 -8.61 -6.16 15.98
CA GLU A 140 -7.72 -7.25 15.62
C GLU A 140 -7.26 -8.02 16.88
N PRO A 141 -7.85 -9.19 17.17
CA PRO A 141 -7.40 -10.01 18.28
C PRO A 141 -5.97 -10.49 18.03
N SER A 142 -5.23 -10.70 19.13
CA SER A 142 -3.87 -11.23 19.02
C SER A 142 -3.87 -12.63 18.41
N PHE A 143 -2.78 -12.98 17.73
CA PHE A 143 -2.61 -14.32 17.15
C PHE A 143 -2.79 -15.45 18.17
N GLN A 144 -2.36 -15.25 19.42
CA GLN A 144 -2.51 -16.22 20.49
C GLN A 144 -3.97 -16.42 20.90
N GLN A 145 -4.76 -15.34 20.95
CA GLN A 145 -6.20 -15.41 21.21
C GLN A 145 -6.90 -16.17 20.08
N MET A 146 -6.64 -15.83 18.82
CA MET A 146 -7.21 -16.55 17.68
C MET A 146 -6.91 -18.05 17.72
N LEU A 147 -5.68 -18.44 18.09
CA LEU A 147 -5.34 -19.86 18.24
C LEU A 147 -6.06 -20.54 19.40
N ALA A 148 -6.31 -19.83 20.50
CA ALA A 148 -7.06 -20.35 21.64
C ALA A 148 -8.52 -20.56 21.27
N ASP A 149 -9.13 -19.57 20.61
CA ASP A 149 -10.52 -19.61 20.15
C ASP A 149 -10.74 -20.77 19.18
N LEU A 150 -9.86 -20.92 18.18
CA LEU A 150 -9.92 -22.04 17.24
C LEU A 150 -9.78 -23.42 17.92
N LYS A 151 -8.95 -23.53 18.96
CA LYS A 151 -8.83 -24.78 19.74
C LYS A 151 -10.10 -25.05 20.51
N GLU A 152 -10.72 -24.03 21.09
CA GLU A 152 -11.98 -24.16 21.82
C GLU A 152 -13.13 -24.54 20.89
N GLU A 153 -13.24 -23.91 19.73
CA GLU A 153 -14.23 -24.24 18.70
C GLU A 153 -14.11 -25.70 18.26
N LYS A 154 -12.89 -26.16 17.92
CA LYS A 154 -12.65 -27.56 17.54
C LYS A 154 -13.02 -28.54 18.64
N ARG A 155 -12.76 -28.18 19.91
CA ARG A 155 -13.15 -29.02 21.05
C ARG A 155 -14.68 -29.11 21.17
N LYS A 156 -15.38 -27.98 21.08
CA LYS A 156 -16.86 -27.93 21.13
C LYS A 156 -17.49 -28.74 20.00
N GLU A 157 -16.94 -28.63 18.79
CA GLU A 157 -17.40 -29.39 17.62
C GLU A 157 -17.18 -30.91 17.82
N ALA A 158 -16.01 -31.31 18.31
CA ALA A 158 -15.73 -32.71 18.61
C ALA A 158 -16.67 -33.27 19.69
N GLU A 159 -16.92 -32.52 20.77
CA GLU A 159 -17.87 -32.88 21.82
C GLU A 159 -19.31 -33.00 21.29
N PHE A 160 -19.74 -32.06 20.44
CA PHE A 160 -21.04 -32.12 19.79
C PHE A 160 -21.19 -33.38 18.93
N ASN A 161 -20.19 -33.67 18.09
CA ASN A 161 -20.20 -34.85 17.22
C ASN A 161 -20.25 -36.15 18.04
N MET A 162 -19.47 -36.25 19.12
CA MET A 162 -19.53 -37.40 20.02
C MET A 162 -20.90 -37.56 20.67
N ASN A 163 -21.52 -36.47 21.11
CA ASN A 163 -22.86 -36.50 21.68
C ASN A 163 -23.94 -36.93 20.67
N VAL A 164 -23.79 -36.53 19.41
CA VAL A 164 -24.67 -36.99 18.31
C VAL A 164 -24.48 -38.48 18.07
N LEU A 165 -23.24 -38.95 17.94
CA LEU A 165 -22.93 -40.36 17.71
C LEU A 165 -23.46 -41.25 18.83
N THR A 166 -23.22 -40.89 20.09
CA THR A 166 -23.74 -41.66 21.24
C THR A 166 -25.27 -41.73 21.30
N LYS A 167 -25.97 -40.67 20.86
CA LYS A 167 -27.45 -40.70 20.74
C LYS A 167 -27.88 -41.63 19.61
N VAL A 168 -27.21 -41.57 18.47
CA VAL A 168 -27.49 -42.44 17.31
C VAL A 168 -27.27 -43.91 17.72
N GLU A 169 -26.15 -44.24 18.36
CA GLU A 169 -25.86 -45.60 18.84
C GLU A 169 -26.95 -46.13 19.78
N LYS A 170 -27.40 -45.32 20.75
CA LYS A 170 -28.51 -45.70 21.65
C LYS A 170 -29.83 -45.90 20.90
N GLY A 171 -30.07 -45.11 19.86
CA GLY A 171 -31.23 -45.25 18.97
C GLY A 171 -31.15 -46.55 18.16
N MET A 172 -30.00 -46.82 17.55
CA MET A 172 -29.74 -48.03 16.77
C MET A 172 -29.89 -49.29 17.62
N ALA A 173 -29.41 -49.29 18.86
CA ALA A 173 -29.57 -50.42 19.78
C ALA A 173 -31.05 -50.74 20.10
N LYS A 174 -31.94 -49.74 20.05
CA LYS A 174 -33.40 -49.91 20.29
C LYS A 174 -34.20 -50.14 19.00
N MET A 175 -33.55 -50.10 17.84
CA MET A 175 -34.21 -50.12 16.55
C MET A 175 -34.93 -51.45 16.30
N ASP A 176 -34.27 -52.59 16.56
CA ASP A 176 -34.83 -53.92 16.32
C ASP A 176 -36.11 -54.19 17.13
N THR A 177 -36.15 -53.71 18.39
CA THR A 177 -37.34 -53.85 19.23
C THR A 177 -38.49 -53.00 18.72
N LEU A 178 -38.20 -51.75 18.29
CA LEU A 178 -39.21 -50.85 17.74
C LEU A 178 -39.79 -51.36 16.41
N ILE A 179 -38.95 -51.96 15.56
CA ILE A 179 -39.41 -52.57 14.29
C ILE A 179 -40.36 -53.73 14.58
N LYS A 180 -40.03 -54.61 15.52
CA LYS A 180 -40.90 -55.73 15.91
C LYS A 180 -42.25 -55.24 16.43
N ASP A 181 -42.24 -54.24 17.31
CA ASP A 181 -43.46 -53.66 17.88
C ASP A 181 -44.31 -52.98 16.80
N PHE A 182 -43.68 -52.29 15.84
CA PHE A 182 -44.37 -51.65 14.73
C PHE A 182 -45.05 -52.69 13.82
N ASN A 183 -44.31 -53.72 13.41
CA ASN A 183 -44.85 -54.79 12.57
C ASN A 183 -46.01 -55.52 13.24
N ALA A 184 -45.90 -55.79 14.55
CA ALA A 184 -46.98 -56.41 15.33
C ALA A 184 -48.23 -55.52 15.40
N ARG A 185 -48.08 -54.19 15.48
CA ARG A 185 -49.23 -53.26 15.42
C ARG A 185 -49.89 -53.26 14.05
N GLN A 186 -49.09 -53.21 12.99
CA GLN A 186 -49.59 -53.25 11.61
C GLN A 186 -50.36 -54.54 11.31
N GLN A 187 -49.82 -55.70 11.71
CA GLN A 187 -50.54 -56.97 11.57
C GLN A 187 -51.88 -56.98 12.31
N LYS A 188 -51.92 -56.45 13.54
CA LYS A 188 -53.17 -56.34 14.30
C LYS A 188 -54.20 -55.41 13.65
N GLU A 189 -53.77 -54.32 13.01
CA GLU A 189 -54.67 -53.44 12.28
C GLU A 189 -55.23 -54.12 11.02
N LEU A 190 -54.38 -54.79 10.24
CA LEU A 190 -54.79 -55.54 9.06
C LEU A 190 -55.81 -56.64 9.41
N GLU A 191 -55.56 -57.43 10.46
CA GLU A 191 -56.51 -58.45 10.92
C GLU A 191 -57.86 -57.86 11.35
N LYS A 192 -57.86 -56.67 11.97
CA LYS A 192 -59.11 -55.99 12.35
C LYS A 192 -59.88 -55.52 11.12
N GLU A 193 -59.19 -54.97 10.13
CA GLU A 193 -59.81 -54.55 8.88
C GLU A 193 -60.39 -55.74 8.09
N GLU A 194 -59.66 -56.85 8.00
CA GLU A 194 -60.16 -58.08 7.35
C GLU A 194 -61.40 -58.61 8.04
N LYS A 195 -61.42 -58.65 9.38
CA LYS A 195 -62.60 -59.05 10.15
C LYS A 195 -63.77 -58.09 9.94
N ARG A 196 -63.52 -56.79 9.77
CA ARG A 196 -64.55 -55.79 9.44
C ARG A 196 -65.13 -56.02 8.04
N ARG A 197 -64.27 -56.17 7.04
CA ARG A 197 -64.67 -56.48 5.65
C ARG A 197 -65.42 -57.81 5.53
N ALA A 198 -65.04 -58.82 6.32
CA ALA A 198 -65.74 -60.10 6.37
C ALA A 198 -67.13 -60.01 7.04
N ARG A 199 -67.33 -59.07 7.97
CA ARG A 199 -68.65 -58.77 8.56
C ARG A 199 -69.53 -57.95 7.63
N GLU A 200 -68.94 -57.04 6.84
CA GLU A 200 -69.67 -56.20 5.87
C GLU A 200 -70.09 -56.98 4.60
N LYS A 201 -69.41 -58.09 4.28
CA LYS A 201 -69.73 -58.96 3.14
C LYS A 201 -70.76 -60.08 3.44
N LYS A 202 -71.25 -60.17 4.68
CA LYS A 202 -72.18 -61.20 5.15
C LYS A 202 -73.55 -60.59 5.38
#